data_AF-A0A163Z0Y9-F1
#
_entry.id   AF-A0A163Z0Y9-F1
#
_cell.length_a   1.000
_cell.length_b   1.000
_cell.length_c   1.000
_cell.angle_alpha   90.00
_cell.angle_beta   90.00
_cell.angle_gamma   90.00
#
_symmetry.space_group_name_H-M   'P 1'
#
loop_
_entity.id
_entity.type
_entity.pdbx_description
1 polymer ?
#
loop_
_entity_poly.entity_id
_entity_poly.type
_entity_poly.pdbx_seq_one_letter_code
_entity_poly.pdbx_strand_id
1 'polypeptide(L)'
;MVKILGIKTTILGVDRIKPFYEDRDIDFIQADVNKINDTLLIKENTFSKYSHPWLIIEDVHINTLGVLKLMSGLMCSGDYLVIEDSMSKQEDIKKWAEVRNNFVVDTYYTDFFGINATSAVNSIITLRNEASNL
;
A
#
# COMPACT_ATOMS: atom_id res chain seq x y z
N MET A 1 -2.14 -17.35 -5.86
CA MET A 1 -0.98 -17.10 -6.74
C MET A 1 0.36 -17.27 -6.01
N VAL A 2 0.60 -16.61 -4.87
CA VAL A 2 1.89 -16.69 -4.14
C VAL A 2 2.32 -18.10 -3.72
N LYS A 3 1.37 -18.95 -3.27
CA LYS A 3 1.66 -20.36 -2.91
C LYS A 3 2.17 -21.19 -4.09
N ILE A 4 1.60 -20.96 -5.28
CA ILE A 4 2.01 -21.66 -6.51
C ILE A 4 3.44 -21.31 -6.88
N LEU A 5 3.86 -20.07 -6.61
CA LEU A 5 5.21 -19.59 -6.83
C LEU A 5 6.20 -20.01 -5.72
N GLY A 6 5.75 -20.76 -4.71
CA GLY A 6 6.59 -21.18 -3.57
C GLY A 6 7.02 -20.03 -2.67
N ILE A 7 6.36 -18.86 -2.76
CA ILE A 7 6.71 -17.68 -1.97
C ILE A 7 6.08 -17.84 -0.58
N LYS A 8 6.93 -17.89 0.45
CA LYS A 8 6.50 -17.84 1.85
C LYS A 8 6.14 -16.40 2.20
N THR A 9 4.84 -16.12 2.30
CA THR A 9 4.32 -14.77 2.58
C THR A 9 3.06 -14.85 3.43
N THR A 10 2.75 -13.76 4.11
CA THR A 10 1.48 -13.54 4.80
C THR A 10 0.63 -12.60 3.96
N ILE A 11 -0.62 -13.00 3.69
CA ILE A 11 -1.58 -12.15 2.98
C ILE A 11 -2.51 -11.52 4.01
N LEU A 12 -2.67 -10.21 3.93
CA LEU A 12 -3.61 -9.44 4.75
C LEU A 12 -4.64 -8.77 3.86
N GLY A 13 -5.91 -9.09 4.05
CA GLY A 13 -7.03 -8.35 3.49
C GLY A 13 -7.56 -7.29 4.48
N VAL A 14 -7.92 -6.12 3.98
CA VAL A 14 -8.58 -5.07 4.77
C VAL A 14 -9.79 -4.56 3.99
N ASP A 15 -10.99 -4.74 4.53
CA ASP A 15 -12.22 -4.24 3.92
C ASP A 15 -13.28 -3.96 5.00
N ARG A 16 -14.25 -3.09 4.69
CA ARG A 16 -15.41 -2.80 5.54
C ARG A 16 -16.34 -4.00 5.70
N ILE A 17 -16.33 -4.92 4.74
CA ILE A 17 -17.16 -6.14 4.75
C ILE A 17 -16.23 -7.35 4.83
N LYS A 18 -16.41 -8.15 5.88
CA LYS A 18 -15.68 -9.42 6.01
C LYS A 18 -16.12 -10.39 4.89
N PRO A 19 -15.19 -11.08 4.22
CA PRO A 19 -15.55 -12.10 3.25
C PRO A 19 -16.38 -13.21 3.90
N PHE A 20 -17.30 -13.80 3.14
CA PHE A 20 -18.15 -14.89 3.63
C PHE A 20 -17.33 -16.15 3.99
N TYR A 21 -16.20 -16.35 3.32
CA TYR A 21 -15.28 -17.46 3.55
C TYR A 21 -13.93 -16.94 4.02
N GLU A 22 -13.41 -17.55 5.08
CA GLU A 22 -12.08 -17.28 5.61
C GLU A 22 -11.13 -18.40 5.16
N ASP A 23 -10.12 -18.04 4.37
CA ASP A 23 -8.99 -18.92 4.08
C ASP A 23 -8.01 -18.84 5.26
N ARG A 24 -7.51 -19.99 5.73
CA ARG A 24 -6.61 -20.06 6.89
C ARG A 24 -5.26 -19.38 6.64
N ASP A 25 -4.91 -19.19 5.38
CA ASP A 25 -3.65 -18.58 4.96
C ASP A 25 -3.80 -17.09 4.62
N ILE A 26 -4.96 -16.48 4.93
CA ILE A 26 -5.25 -15.07 4.73
C ILE A 26 -5.74 -14.48 6.07
N ASP A 27 -4.98 -13.55 6.61
CA ASP A 27 -5.44 -12.71 7.72
C ASP A 27 -6.40 -11.65 7.18
N PHE A 28 -7.42 -11.30 7.96
CA PHE A 28 -8.39 -10.28 7.56
C PHE A 28 -8.68 -9.30 8.68
N ILE A 29 -8.65 -8.00 8.36
CA ILE A 29 -9.05 -6.91 9.26
C ILE A 29 -10.31 -6.26 8.70
N GLN A 30 -11.39 -6.27 9.47
CA GLN A 30 -12.58 -5.51 9.12
C GLN A 30 -12.41 -4.04 9.51
N ALA A 31 -12.35 -3.14 8.54
CA ALA A 31 -12.19 -1.71 8.80
C ALA A 31 -12.80 -0.83 7.70
N ASP A 32 -13.28 0.36 8.10
CA ASP A 32 -13.79 1.38 7.18
C ASP A 32 -12.77 2.51 7.05
N VAL A 33 -12.31 2.76 5.82
CA VAL A 33 -11.34 3.82 5.55
C VAL A 33 -11.87 5.21 5.86
N ASN A 34 -13.18 5.46 5.87
CA ASN A 34 -13.72 6.75 6.33
C ASN A 34 -13.59 6.95 7.85
N LYS A 35 -13.33 5.87 8.57
CA LYS A 35 -13.07 5.84 10.01
C LYS A 35 -11.62 5.45 10.28
N ILE A 36 -10.68 5.89 9.43
CA ILE A 36 -9.27 5.51 9.55
C ILE A 36 -8.63 5.94 10.87
N ASN A 37 -9.14 7.00 11.49
CA ASN A 37 -8.73 7.45 12.82
C ASN A 37 -9.36 6.62 13.97
N ASP A 38 -10.27 5.70 13.64
CA ASP A 38 -10.82 4.78 14.62
C ASP A 38 -9.75 3.76 15.02
N THR A 39 -9.88 3.36 16.27
CA THR A 39 -8.84 2.72 17.06
C THR A 39 -8.45 1.33 16.59
N LEU A 40 -9.23 0.63 15.77
CA LEU A 40 -8.86 -0.73 15.33
C LEU A 40 -7.67 -0.75 14.34
N LEU A 41 -7.55 0.26 13.47
CA LEU A 41 -6.43 0.37 12.53
C LEU A 41 -5.19 0.99 13.18
N ILE A 42 -5.37 1.92 14.12
CA ILE A 42 -4.29 2.72 14.71
C ILE A 42 -3.83 2.21 16.09
N LYS A 43 -4.74 1.67 16.91
CA LYS A 43 -4.54 1.57 18.36
C LYS A 43 -3.99 0.23 18.87
N GLU A 44 -3.75 -0.75 18.00
CA GLU A 44 -3.34 -2.09 18.44
C GLU A 44 -2.03 -2.60 17.86
N ASN A 45 -1.19 -1.74 17.27
CA ASN A 45 0.02 -2.23 16.62
C ASN A 45 -0.35 -3.33 15.60
N THR A 46 -1.55 -3.25 15.01
CA THR A 46 -2.20 -4.36 14.31
C THR A 46 -1.33 -4.87 13.17
N PHE A 47 -0.56 -3.96 12.59
CA PHE A 47 0.38 -4.25 11.52
C PHE A 47 1.77 -4.71 12.02
N SER A 48 2.15 -4.42 13.27
CA SER A 48 3.49 -4.73 13.79
C SER A 48 3.79 -6.22 13.92
N LYS A 49 2.76 -7.07 13.92
CA LYS A 49 2.94 -8.53 13.90
C LYS A 49 3.41 -9.04 12.54
N TYR A 50 3.26 -8.24 11.47
CA TYR A 50 3.71 -8.61 10.13
C TYR A 50 5.12 -8.08 9.89
N SER A 51 6.02 -8.98 9.51
CA SER A 51 7.39 -8.61 9.14
C SER A 51 7.43 -7.90 7.79
N HIS A 52 8.30 -6.89 7.68
CA HIS A 52 8.73 -6.30 6.41
C HIS A 52 9.59 -7.29 5.60
N PRO A 53 9.72 -7.12 4.27
CA PRO A 53 9.14 -6.07 3.45
C PRO A 53 7.65 -6.27 3.14
N TRP A 54 6.92 -5.17 3.01
CA TRP A 54 5.51 -5.15 2.63
C TRP A 54 5.32 -4.73 1.17
N LEU A 55 4.39 -5.41 0.50
CA LEU A 55 3.77 -4.94 -0.73
C LEU A 55 2.35 -4.52 -0.39
N ILE A 56 2.11 -3.22 -0.37
CA ILE A 56 0.82 -2.62 -0.04
C ILE A 56 0.12 -2.30 -1.35
N ILE A 57 -1.09 -2.83 -1.54
CA ILE A 57 -1.92 -2.56 -2.71
C ILE A 57 -3.11 -1.72 -2.24
N GLU A 58 -3.12 -0.45 -2.64
CA GLU A 58 -4.19 0.50 -2.36
C GLU A 58 -5.20 0.47 -3.50
N ASP A 59 -6.32 -0.21 -3.27
CA ASP A 59 -7.43 -0.36 -4.22
C ASP A 59 -8.77 0.14 -3.64
N VAL A 60 -8.72 1.16 -2.78
CA VAL A 60 -9.92 1.86 -2.32
C VAL A 60 -10.22 3.05 -3.21
N HIS A 61 -11.48 3.25 -3.57
CA HIS A 61 -11.90 4.39 -4.39
C HIS A 61 -12.41 5.58 -3.57
N ILE A 62 -12.24 5.54 -2.24
CA ILE A 62 -12.65 6.59 -1.30
C ILE A 62 -11.57 6.79 -0.23
N ASN A 63 -11.41 8.04 0.21
CA ASN A 63 -10.42 8.44 1.23
C ASN A 63 -8.98 7.94 0.97
N THR A 64 -8.55 7.92 -0.30
CA THR A 64 -7.19 7.53 -0.70
C THR A 64 -6.15 8.32 0.08
N LEU A 65 -6.26 9.65 0.17
CA LEU A 65 -5.33 10.49 0.93
C LEU A 65 -5.14 10.03 2.40
N GLY A 66 -6.22 9.59 3.06
CA GLY A 66 -6.16 9.06 4.42
C GLY A 66 -5.34 7.77 4.47
N VAL A 67 -5.62 6.83 3.57
CA VAL A 67 -4.90 5.55 3.47
C VAL A 67 -3.43 5.76 3.18
N LEU A 68 -3.08 6.63 2.22
CA LEU A 68 -1.70 6.97 1.91
C LEU A 68 -0.98 7.53 3.14
N LYS A 69 -1.61 8.43 3.90
CA LYS A 69 -1.03 9.00 5.13
C LYS A 69 -0.77 7.94 6.20
N LEU A 70 -1.72 7.03 6.43
CA LEU A 70 -1.58 5.95 7.40
C LEU A 70 -0.45 5.00 6.98
N MET A 71 -0.54 4.44 5.77
CA MET A 71 0.37 3.40 5.32
C MET A 71 1.80 3.90 5.17
N SER A 72 1.99 5.08 4.56
CA SER A 72 3.33 5.70 4.47
C SER A 72 3.96 5.98 5.84
N GLY A 73 3.16 6.18 6.89
CA GLY A 73 3.67 6.35 8.26
C GLY A 73 4.20 5.05 8.89
N LEU A 74 3.85 3.89 8.32
CA LEU A 74 4.22 2.56 8.82
C LEU A 74 5.29 1.87 7.95
N MET A 75 5.55 2.38 6.75
CA MET A 75 6.50 1.78 5.81
C MET A 75 7.96 1.90 6.28
N CYS A 76 8.75 0.89 5.93
CA CYS A 76 10.21 0.81 6.11
C CYS A 76 10.91 0.58 4.76
N SER A 77 12.23 0.80 4.70
CA SER A 77 13.00 0.56 3.47
C SER A 77 12.82 -0.88 2.97
N GLY A 78 12.58 -1.02 1.67
CA GLY A 78 12.22 -2.29 1.02
C GLY A 78 10.71 -2.48 0.80
N ASP A 79 9.87 -1.67 1.45
CA ASP A 79 8.42 -1.70 1.22
C ASP A 79 8.02 -0.99 -0.08
N TYR A 80 6.89 -1.42 -0.62
CA TYR A 80 6.24 -0.83 -1.79
C TYR A 80 4.79 -0.49 -1.49
N LEU A 81 4.34 0.65 -2.02
CA LEU A 81 2.96 1.08 -2.05
C LEU A 81 2.53 1.24 -3.52
N VAL A 82 1.66 0.36 -3.97
CA VAL A 82 1.06 0.36 -5.31
C VAL A 82 -0.33 0.95 -5.18
N ILE A 83 -0.57 2.06 -5.86
CA ILE A 83 -1.87 2.73 -5.90
C ILE A 83 -2.57 2.32 -7.19
N GLU A 84 -3.63 1.52 -7.10
CA GLU A 84 -4.41 1.09 -8.27
C GLU A 84 -5.42 2.17 -8.71
N ASP A 85 -5.83 2.10 -9.98
CA ASP A 85 -6.70 3.07 -10.65
C ASP A 85 -6.29 4.54 -10.41
N SER A 86 -4.99 4.77 -10.34
CA SER A 86 -4.40 5.97 -9.79
C SER A 86 -4.65 7.21 -10.64
N MET A 87 -5.01 7.06 -11.92
CA MET A 87 -5.45 8.15 -12.78
C MET A 87 -6.57 8.98 -12.16
N SER A 88 -7.53 8.33 -11.51
CA SER A 88 -8.63 9.00 -10.82
C SER A 88 -8.23 9.61 -9.47
N LYS A 89 -7.07 9.20 -8.93
CA LYS A 89 -6.57 9.52 -7.59
C LYS A 89 -5.41 10.52 -7.60
N GLN A 90 -4.97 11.02 -8.77
CA GLN A 90 -3.77 11.86 -8.91
C GLN A 90 -3.76 13.10 -8.01
N GLU A 91 -4.91 13.72 -7.77
CA GLU A 91 -5.00 14.90 -6.88
C GLU A 91 -4.69 14.54 -5.41
N ASP A 92 -5.16 13.39 -4.93
CA ASP A 92 -4.88 12.92 -3.58
C ASP A 92 -3.42 12.48 -3.44
N ILE A 93 -2.89 11.80 -4.46
CA ILE A 93 -1.47 11.40 -4.54
C ILE A 93 -0.58 12.64 -4.48
N LYS A 94 -0.90 13.68 -5.27
CA LYS A 94 -0.17 14.94 -5.29
C LYS A 94 -0.15 15.60 -3.92
N LYS A 95 -1.33 15.79 -3.29
CA LYS A 95 -1.44 16.36 -1.93
C LYS A 95 -0.64 15.58 -0.89
N TRP A 96 -0.62 14.25 -1.00
CA TRP A 96 0.17 13.40 -0.12
C TRP A 96 1.67 13.59 -0.36
N ALA A 97 2.12 13.60 -1.63
CA ALA A 97 3.52 13.70 -2.01
C ALA A 97 4.14 15.06 -1.65
N GLU A 98 3.38 16.15 -1.74
CA GLU A 98 3.82 17.51 -1.36
C GLU A 98 4.32 17.60 0.10
N VAL A 99 3.85 16.72 0.99
CA VAL A 99 4.22 16.69 2.41
C VAL A 99 5.08 15.48 2.80
N ARG A 100 5.48 14.64 1.83
CA ARG A 100 6.21 13.37 2.04
C ARG A 100 7.44 13.27 1.13
N ASN A 101 8.47 14.04 1.44
CA ASN A 101 9.70 14.15 0.62
C ASN A 101 10.63 12.92 0.65
N ASN A 102 10.40 11.97 1.57
CA ASN A 102 11.19 10.76 1.73
C ASN A 102 10.69 9.59 0.86
N PHE A 103 9.68 9.80 0.01
CA PHE A 103 9.19 8.81 -0.92
C PHE A 103 9.53 9.18 -2.36
N VAL A 104 9.66 8.16 -3.21
CA VAL A 104 9.93 8.29 -4.64
C VAL A 104 9.04 7.33 -5.43
N VAL A 105 8.78 7.67 -6.68
CA VAL A 105 8.21 6.73 -7.65
C VAL A 105 9.32 5.76 -8.06
N ASP A 106 9.06 4.46 -7.97
CA ASP A 106 9.94 3.44 -8.51
C ASP A 106 9.79 3.40 -10.03
N THR A 107 10.82 3.82 -10.76
CA THR A 107 10.77 3.90 -12.23
C THR A 107 10.95 2.55 -12.92
N TYR A 108 11.48 1.54 -12.23
CA TYR A 108 11.67 0.22 -12.81
C TYR A 108 10.33 -0.51 -12.93
N TYR A 109 9.59 -0.63 -11.81
CA TYR A 109 8.32 -1.34 -11.77
C TYR A 109 7.17 -0.54 -12.37
N THR A 110 7.19 0.80 -12.27
CA THR A 110 6.15 1.65 -12.89
C THR A 110 6.09 1.42 -14.40
N ASP A 111 7.25 1.31 -15.05
CA ASP A 111 7.35 1.20 -16.50
C ASP A 111 7.72 -0.22 -16.98
N PHE A 112 7.70 -1.22 -16.11
CA PHE A 112 8.14 -2.58 -16.42
C PHE A 112 7.40 -3.20 -17.62
N PHE A 113 6.11 -2.87 -17.77
CA PHE A 113 5.26 -3.31 -18.87
C PHE A 113 5.08 -2.25 -19.96
N GLY A 114 5.88 -1.18 -19.94
CA GLY A 114 5.74 0.00 -20.78
C GLY A 114 5.25 1.23 -19.98
N ILE A 115 5.49 2.42 -20.53
CA ILE A 115 5.22 3.70 -19.86
C ILE A 115 3.75 3.77 -19.46
N ASN A 116 3.49 3.80 -18.14
CA ASN A 116 2.14 3.86 -17.57
C ASN A 116 1.17 2.82 -18.16
N ALA A 117 1.67 1.62 -18.44
CA ALA A 117 0.88 0.52 -19.02
C ALA A 117 0.05 -0.26 -17.98
N THR A 118 -0.01 0.19 -16.73
CA THR A 118 -0.75 -0.45 -15.63
C THR A 118 -1.78 0.52 -15.03
N SER A 119 -2.64 0.04 -14.14
CA SER A 119 -3.58 0.89 -13.38
C SER A 119 -2.86 1.85 -12.41
N ALA A 120 -1.59 1.59 -12.10
CA ALA A 120 -0.74 2.37 -11.21
C ALA A 120 0.15 3.39 -11.96
N VAL A 121 -0.50 4.33 -12.65
CA VAL A 121 0.15 5.42 -13.40
C VAL A 121 0.99 6.32 -12.49
N ASN A 122 2.31 6.27 -12.66
CA ASN A 122 3.30 7.00 -11.83
C ASN A 122 3.06 6.84 -10.32
N SER A 123 2.58 5.68 -9.88
CA SER A 123 2.07 5.50 -8.52
C SER A 123 2.47 4.17 -7.88
N ILE A 124 3.61 3.61 -8.31
CA ILE A 124 4.36 2.61 -7.56
C ILE A 124 5.42 3.34 -6.75
N ILE A 125 5.27 3.32 -5.44
CA ILE A 125 5.98 4.21 -4.52
C ILE A 125 6.84 3.40 -3.57
N THR A 126 8.06 3.86 -3.33
CA THR A 126 8.96 3.31 -2.31
C THR A 126 9.63 4.42 -1.50
N LEU A 127 10.24 4.06 -0.38
CA LEU A 127 11.08 4.97 0.40
C LEU A 127 12.35 5.29 -0.37
N ARG A 128 12.76 6.56 -0.35
CA ARG A 128 14.03 7.00 -0.92
C ARG A 128 15.17 6.32 -0.17
N ASN A 129 15.95 5.50 -0.86
CA ASN A 129 17.19 4.99 -0.31
C ASN A 129 18.20 6.13 -0.16
N GLU A 130 18.84 6.26 1.01
CA GLU A 130 19.86 7.29 1.25
C GLU A 130 21.10 7.10 0.36
N ALA A 131 21.30 5.91 -0.21
CA ALA A 131 22.40 5.58 -1.11
C ALA A 131 22.24 6.13 -2.54
N SER A 132 21.11 6.75 -2.88
CA SER A 132 20.83 7.25 -4.24
C SER A 132 21.37 8.65 -4.55
N ASN A 133 22.17 9.24 -3.65
CA ASN A 133 22.80 10.56 -3.84
C ASN A 133 24.22 10.48 -4.43
N LEU A 134 24.42 9.61 -5.44
CA LEU A 134 25.67 9.55 -6.22
C LEU A 134 25.41 10.00 -7.66
#